data_AF-A0A2E5JSC7-F1
#
_entry.id   AF-A0A2E5JSC7-F1
#
_cell.length_a   1.000
_cell.length_b   1.000
_cell.length_c   1.000
_cell.angle_alpha   90.00
_cell.angle_beta   90.00
_cell.angle_gamma   90.00
#
_symmetry.space_group_name_H-M   'P 1'
#
loop_
_entity.id
_entity.type
_entity.pdbx_description
1 polymer ?
#
loop_
_entity_poly.entity_id
_entity_poly.type
_entity_poly.pdbx_seq_one_letter_code
_entity_poly.pdbx_strand_id
1 'polypeptide(L)' 'RNLKDYRLPDLGARINYLIAKQNFFFLYPNEQRKYKKLLQSSFQHGGVSIEEMLVPIFTMKPK' A
#
# COMPACT_ATOMS: atom_id res chain seq x y z
N ARG A 1 -16.88 0.86 10.08
CA ARG A 1 -16.31 0.36 8.80
C ARG A 1 -16.14 -1.14 8.95
N ASN A 2 -16.87 -1.95 8.19
CA ASN A 2 -16.78 -3.40 8.27
C ASN A 2 -15.66 -3.88 7.31
N LEU A 3 -14.72 -4.70 7.78
CA LEU A 3 -13.57 -5.17 6.98
C LEU A 3 -13.99 -5.99 5.77
N LYS A 4 -15.10 -6.72 5.88
CA LYS A 4 -15.65 -7.55 4.80
C LYS A 4 -16.02 -6.73 3.58
N ASP A 5 -16.52 -5.51 3.77
CA ASP A 5 -16.90 -4.59 2.69
C ASP A 5 -15.70 -4.20 1.82
N TYR A 6 -14.49 -4.26 2.39
CA TYR A 6 -13.23 -3.94 1.72
C TYR A 6 -12.45 -5.19 1.27
N ARG A 7 -13.01 -6.39 1.46
CA ARG A 7 -12.34 -7.68 1.16
C ARG A 7 -10.97 -7.83 1.86
N LEU A 8 -10.80 -7.19 3.01
CA LEU A 8 -9.61 -7.36 3.83
C LEU A 8 -9.76 -8.60 4.73
N PRO A 9 -8.66 -9.33 5.00
CA PRO A 9 -8.71 -10.46 5.92
C PRO A 9 -9.13 -9.97 7.31
N ASP A 10 -9.90 -10.79 8.02
CA ASP A 10 -10.19 -10.55 9.43
C ASP A 10 -9.16 -11.31 10.27
N LEU A 11 -8.17 -10.57 10.78
CA LEU A 11 -7.10 -11.11 11.62
C LEU A 11 -7.41 -10.99 13.12
N GLY A 12 -8.65 -10.63 13.47
CA GLY A 12 -9.10 -10.46 14.85
C GLY A 12 -9.03 -9.01 15.35
N ALA A 13 -9.65 -8.79 16.51
CA ALA A 13 -10.00 -7.45 17.02
C ALA A 13 -8.81 -6.53 17.38
N ARG A 14 -7.57 -7.06 17.44
CA ARG A 14 -6.37 -6.27 17.80
C ARG A 14 -5.59 -5.76 16.59
N ILE A 15 -6.05 -6.04 15.37
CA ILE A 15 -5.35 -5.65 14.15
C ILE A 15 -6.00 -4.38 13.60
N ASN A 16 -5.16 -3.39 13.29
CA ASN A 16 -5.57 -2.17 12.61
C ASN A 16 -4.95 -2.13 11.21
N TYR A 17 -5.77 -1.82 10.21
CA TYR A 17 -5.31 -1.60 8.84
C TYR A 17 -5.07 -0.11 8.61
N LEU A 18 -3.85 0.23 8.21
CA LEU A 18 -3.48 1.57 7.78
C LEU A 18 -3.13 1.50 6.30
N ILE A 19 -3.83 2.28 5.49
CA ILE A 19 -3.66 2.30 4.05
C ILE A 19 -3.41 3.74 3.61
N ALA A 20 -2.29 3.97 2.95
CA ALA A 20 -1.99 5.25 2.34
C ALA A 20 -2.51 5.28 0.89
N LYS A 21 -3.08 6.41 0.47
CA LYS A 21 -3.53 6.62 -0.92
C LYS A 21 -2.36 7.12 -1.76
N GLN A 22 -2.29 6.74 -3.04
CA GLN A 22 -1.32 7.17 -4.08
C GLN A 22 -0.10 7.99 -3.60
N ASN A 23 -0.26 9.30 -3.35
CA ASN A 23 0.86 10.19 -3.02
C ASN A 23 1.06 10.45 -1.51
N PHE A 24 0.57 9.55 -0.67
CA PHE A 24 0.70 9.61 0.79
C PHE A 24 1.52 8.42 1.28
N PHE A 25 2.27 8.65 2.35
CA PHE A 25 3.04 7.63 3.06
C PHE A 25 2.98 7.91 4.56
N PHE A 26 3.14 6.87 5.37
CA PHE A 26 3.16 7.01 6.82
C PHE A 26 4.59 7.28 7.30
N LEU A 27 4.71 8.28 8.18
CA LEU A 27 5.95 8.58 8.89
C LEU A 27 5.75 8.34 10.38
N TYR A 28 6.70 7.65 10.99
CA TYR A 28 6.77 7.61 12.44
C TYR A 28 7.08 9.01 12.99
N PRO A 29 6.49 9.40 14.14
CA PRO A 29 6.73 10.71 14.75
C PRO A 29 8.20 10.97 15.09
N ASN A 30 8.91 9.91 15.45
CA ASN A 30 10.33 9.99 15.75
C ASN A 30 11.12 10.13 14.44
N GLU A 31 12.03 11.11 14.39
CA GLU A 31 12.87 11.40 13.22
C GLU A 31 12.12 11.76 11.91
N GLN A 32 10.88 12.29 11.97
CA GLN A 32 10.07 12.62 10.78
C GLN A 32 10.84 13.37 9.67
N ARG A 33 11.68 14.35 10.02
CA ARG A 33 12.44 15.15 9.04
C ARG A 33 13.39 14.30 8.18
N LYS A 34 14.08 13.35 8.81
CA LYS A 34 15.03 12.44 8.14
C LYS A 34 14.29 11.54 7.16
N TYR A 35 13.22 10.89 7.61
CA TYR A 35 12.43 9.98 6.78
C TYR A 35 11.62 10.70 5.71
N LYS A 36 11.12 11.92 5.98
CA LYS A 36 10.48 12.74 4.96
C LYS A 36 11.45 13.02 3.81
N LYS A 37 12.69 13.44 4.10
CA LYS A 37 13.69 13.71 3.07
C LYS A 37 14.05 12.45 2.27
N LEU A 38 14.06 11.28 2.91
CA LEU A 38 14.37 10.00 2.27
C LEU A 38 13.25 9.50 1.35
N LEU A 39 11.99 9.63 1.79
CA LEU A 39 10.83 9.04 1.11
C LEU A 39 10.17 10.01 0.12
N GLN A 40 10.35 11.31 0.30
CA GLN A 40 9.80 12.29 -0.61
C GLN A 40 10.48 12.16 -1.99
N SER A 41 9.66 11.97 -3.02
CA SER A 41 10.10 11.75 -4.41
C SER A 41 10.91 10.47 -4.63
N SER A 42 10.93 9.53 -3.68
CA SER A 42 11.44 8.19 -3.92
C SER A 42 10.37 7.31 -4.57
N PHE A 43 10.80 6.24 -5.25
CA PHE A 43 9.90 5.19 -5.69
C PHE A 43 9.54 4.30 -4.50
N GLN A 44 8.26 4.24 -4.13
CA GLN A 44 7.75 3.43 -3.02
C GLN A 44 6.62 2.54 -3.52
N HIS A 45 6.41 1.44 -2.82
CA HIS A 45 5.39 0.44 -3.11
C HIS A 45 4.84 -0.15 -1.80
N GLY A 46 3.68 -0.80 -1.86
CA GLY A 46 2.92 -1.28 -0.71
C GLY A 46 1.69 -0.43 -0.37
N GLY A 47 1.35 0.54 -1.22
CA GLY A 47 0.10 1.28 -1.18
C GLY A 47 -1.03 0.56 -1.91
N VAL A 48 -2.12 1.30 -2.15
CA VAL A 48 -3.28 0.84 -2.93
C VAL A 48 -3.48 1.71 -4.17
N SER A 49 -2.40 2.24 -4.73
CA SER A 49 -2.49 2.98 -5.99
C SER A 49 -2.94 2.04 -7.12
N ILE A 50 -3.54 2.60 -8.17
CA ILE A 50 -4.03 1.81 -9.31
C ILE A 50 -2.87 1.06 -9.95
N GLU A 51 -1.72 1.73 -10.04
CA GLU A 51 -0.47 1.23 -10.59
C GLU A 51 0.06 0.02 -9.81
N GLU A 52 -0.18 -0.05 -8.50
CA GLU A 52 0.21 -1.18 -7.65
C GLU A 52 -0.81 -2.32 -7.66
N MET A 53 -2.08 -2.02 -7.90
CA MET A 53 -3.16 -3.01 -7.90
C MET A 53 -3.32 -3.73 -9.24
N LEU A 54 -2.90 -3.11 -10.35
CA LEU A 54 -2.98 -3.70 -11.68
C LEU A 54 -1.73 -4.52 -12.00
N VAL A 55 -1.89 -5.84 -12.10
CA VAL A 55 -0.81 -6.74 -12.53
C VAL A 55 -1.03 -7.13 -14.00
N PRO A 56 -0.10 -6.78 -14.91
CA PRO A 56 -0.21 -7.22 -16.30
C PRO A 56 -0.02 -8.74 -16.38
N ILE A 57 -0.89 -9.40 -17.12
CA ILE A 57 -0.82 -10.84 -17.37
C ILE A 57 -0.63 -11.10 -18.86
N PHE A 58 0.23 -12.06 -19.18
CA PHE A 58 0.45 -12.51 -20.55
C PHE A 58 0.18 -14.01 -20.63
N THR A 59 -0.61 -14.42 -21.62
CA THR A 59 -0.86 -15.84 -21.92
C THR A 59 -0.17 -16.19 -23.21
N MET A 60 0.86 -17.04 -23.13
CA MET A 60 1.56 -17.55 -24.30
C MET A 60 0.81 -18.74 -24.88
N LYS A 61 0.66 -18.77 -26.20
CA LYS A 61 0.14 -19.95 -26.91
C LYS A 61 1.31 -20.72 -27.53
N PRO A 62 1.33 -22.06 -27.41
CA PRO A 62 2.34 -22.88 -28.10
C PRO A 62 2.18 -22.74 -29.61
N LYS A 63 3.29 -22.93 -30.34
CA LYS A 63 3.30 -23.02 -31.81
C LYS A 63 2.84 -24.39 -32.27
#